data_AF-O21631-F1
#
_entry.id   AF-O21631-F1
#
_cell.length_a   1.000
_cell.length_b   1.000
_cell.length_c   1.000
_cell.angle_alpha   90.00
_cell.angle_beta   90.00
_cell.angle_gamma   90.00
#
_symmetry.space_group_name_H-M   'P 1'
#
loop_
_entity.id
_entity.type
_entity.pdbx_description
1 polymer ?
#
loop_
_entity_poly.entity_id
_entity_poly.type
_entity_poly.pdbx_seq_one_letter_code
_entity_poly.pdbx_strand_id
1 'polypeptide(L)'
;SSFLIYITKQMMLPINIAGHKWASPTLMLMLMLMLFNTLGLLPYTFTPTTQLSMNMALAVPAWLMTVLTGLRNQPTASLGQPLT
;
A
#
# COMPACT_ATOMS: atom_id res chain seq x y z
N SER A 1 13.99 -16.78 1.24
CA SER A 1 12.99 -16.30 0.25
C SER A 1 11.55 -16.75 0.54
N SER A 2 11.34 -17.84 1.29
CA SER A 2 10.01 -18.41 1.60
C SER A 2 9.05 -17.45 2.31
N PHE A 3 9.53 -16.63 3.26
CA PHE A 3 8.71 -15.69 4.02
C PHE A 3 8.00 -14.63 3.13
N LEU A 4 8.73 -14.07 2.16
CA LEU A 4 8.17 -13.07 1.25
C LEU A 4 7.06 -13.66 0.38
N ILE A 5 7.23 -14.89 -0.10
CA ILE A 5 6.22 -15.59 -0.91
C ILE A 5 4.95 -15.84 -0.09
N TYR A 6 5.09 -16.19 1.19
CA TYR A 6 3.95 -16.41 2.08
C TYR A 6 3.15 -15.12 2.31
N ILE A 7 3.82 -13.99 2.59
CA ILE A 7 3.18 -12.68 2.76
C ILE A 7 2.46 -12.27 1.48
N THR A 8 3.13 -12.35 0.32
CA THR A 8 2.52 -11.96 -0.96
C THR A 8 1.30 -12.82 -1.27
N LYS A 9 1.36 -14.13 -1.00
CA LYS A 9 0.20 -15.03 -1.17
C LYS A 9 -0.95 -14.60 -0.27
N GLN A 10 -0.72 -14.39 1.02
CA GLN A 10 -1.76 -13.99 1.97
C GLN A 10 -2.44 -12.66 1.59
N MET A 11 -1.65 -11.69 1.12
CA MET A 11 -2.16 -10.39 0.67
C MET A 11 -2.98 -10.48 -0.62
N MET A 12 -2.63 -11.39 -1.53
CA MET A 12 -3.29 -11.51 -2.84
C MET A 12 -4.47 -12.49 -2.86
N LEU A 13 -4.69 -13.27 -1.80
CA LEU A 13 -5.82 -14.19 -1.65
C LEU A 13 -7.20 -13.55 -1.91
N PRO A 14 -7.53 -12.38 -1.34
CA PRO A 14 -8.83 -11.73 -1.57
C PRO A 14 -8.87 -10.87 -2.85
N ILE A 15 -7.77 -10.77 -3.59
CA ILE A 15 -7.61 -9.86 -4.73
C ILE A 15 -7.78 -10.63 -6.03
N ASN A 16 -8.62 -10.10 -6.95
CA ASN A 16 -8.80 -10.68 -8.28
C ASN A 16 -7.49 -10.64 -9.09
N ILE A 17 -7.35 -11.53 -10.08
CA ILE A 17 -6.17 -11.70 -10.95
C ILE A 17 -5.74 -10.37 -11.61
N ALA A 18 -6.69 -9.51 -11.97
CA ALA A 18 -6.41 -8.19 -12.53
C ALA A 18 -5.66 -7.26 -11.54
N GLY A 19 -5.79 -7.50 -10.24
CA GLY A 19 -5.12 -6.78 -9.16
C GLY A 19 -3.73 -7.33 -8.80
N HIS A 20 -3.40 -8.56 -9.20
CA HIS A 20 -2.09 -9.17 -8.90
C HIS A 20 -0.91 -8.42 -9.55
N LYS A 21 -1.17 -7.62 -10.59
CA LYS A 21 -0.16 -6.69 -11.16
C LYS A 21 0.38 -5.67 -10.14
N TRP A 22 -0.40 -5.37 -9.10
CA TRP A 22 -0.01 -4.47 -8.01
C TRP A 22 0.70 -5.17 -6.86
N ALA A 23 0.88 -6.48 -6.91
CA ALA A 23 1.50 -7.25 -5.83
C ALA A 23 2.91 -6.76 -5.49
N SER A 24 3.71 -6.45 -6.50
CA SER A 24 5.10 -5.99 -6.34
C SER A 24 5.20 -4.65 -5.59
N PRO A 25 4.56 -3.55 -6.03
CA PRO A 25 4.62 -2.27 -5.31
C PRO A 25 3.97 -2.34 -3.91
N THR A 26 2.90 -3.11 -3.71
CA THR A 26 2.27 -3.28 -2.38
C THR A 26 3.20 -4.01 -1.40
N LEU A 27 3.92 -5.04 -1.87
CA LEU A 27 4.90 -5.75 -1.05
C LEU A 27 6.07 -4.83 -0.66
N MET A 28 6.59 -4.03 -1.60
CA MET A 28 7.67 -3.08 -1.35
C MET A 28 7.27 -2.03 -0.30
N LEU A 29 6.07 -1.46 -0.43
CA LEU A 29 5.52 -0.49 0.53
C LEU A 29 5.43 -1.10 1.94
N MET A 30 4.90 -2.31 2.07
CA MET A 30 4.72 -2.99 3.35
C MET A 30 6.06 -3.27 4.04
N LEU A 31 7.05 -3.77 3.30
CA LEU A 31 8.39 -4.03 3.83
C LEU A 31 9.09 -2.74 4.29
N MET A 32 8.98 -1.68 3.49
CA MET A 32 9.53 -0.37 3.83
C MET A 32 8.91 0.20 5.12
N LEU A 33 7.59 0.10 5.28
CA LEU A 33 6.90 0.54 6.49
C LEU A 33 7.29 -0.29 7.72
N MET A 34 7.36 -1.62 7.59
CA MET A 34 7.81 -2.49 8.68
C MET A 34 9.26 -2.18 9.08
N LEU A 35 10.14 -1.93 8.12
CA LEU A 35 11.54 -1.56 8.38
C LEU A 35 11.63 -0.24 9.14
N PHE A 36 10.95 0.81 8.66
CA PHE A 36 10.99 2.10 9.35
C PHE A 36 10.32 2.06 10.72
N ASN A 37 9.20 1.34 10.89
CA ASN A 37 8.54 1.24 12.18
C ASN A 37 9.35 0.43 13.21
N THR A 38 10.10 -0.59 12.77
CA THR A 38 10.98 -1.37 13.66
C THR A 38 12.27 -0.63 14.01
N LEU A 39 12.81 0.16 13.07
CA LEU A 39 13.95 1.03 13.35
C LEU A 39 13.64 2.06 14.44
N GLY A 40 12.40 2.56 14.52
CA GLY A 40 11.97 3.55 15.52
C GLY A 40 11.80 3.04 16.95
N LEU A 41 11.92 1.72 17.16
CA LEU A 41 11.97 1.14 18.49
C LEU A 41 13.36 1.30 19.13
N LEU A 42 14.39 1.67 18.35
CA LEU A 42 15.74 1.90 18.87
C LEU A 42 15.81 3.28 19.54
N PRO A 43 16.41 3.38 20.75
CA PRO A 43 16.59 4.66 21.42
C PRO A 43 17.42 5.61 20.55
N TYR A 44 17.02 6.89 20.51
CA TYR A 44 17.65 7.96 19.71
C TYR A 44 17.54 7.85 18.18
N THR A 45 16.60 7.07 17.65
CA THR A 45 16.31 7.07 16.21
C THR A 45 15.04 7.86 15.89
N PHE A 46 15.17 8.89 15.06
CA PHE A 46 14.01 9.60 14.50
C PHE A 46 13.54 8.86 13.25
N THR A 47 12.42 8.14 13.36
CA THR A 47 11.81 7.55 12.17
C THR A 47 11.05 8.58 11.38
N PRO A 48 11.27 8.68 10.06
CA PRO A 48 10.55 9.63 9.23
C PRO A 48 9.04 9.34 9.20
N THR A 49 8.58 8.12 9.55
CA THR A 49 7.16 7.74 9.64
C THR A 49 6.40 8.39 10.80
N THR A 50 7.08 9.00 11.77
CA THR A 50 6.43 9.80 12.83
C THR A 50 6.00 11.18 12.33
N GLN A 51 6.61 11.66 11.25
CA GLN A 51 6.23 12.92 10.64
C GLN A 51 5.02 12.69 9.73
N LEU A 52 3.94 13.41 10.02
CA LEU A 52 2.71 13.40 9.23
C LEU A 52 3.01 13.61 7.72
N SER A 53 3.96 14.49 7.42
CA SER A 53 4.40 14.80 6.04
C SER A 53 4.88 13.57 5.29
N MET A 54 5.66 12.68 5.92
CA MET A 54 6.18 11.47 5.28
C MET A 54 5.09 10.44 5.03
N ASN A 55 4.18 10.24 6.01
CA ASN A 55 3.05 9.34 5.83
C ASN A 55 2.13 9.83 4.71
N MET A 56 1.90 11.14 4.61
CA MET A 56 1.10 11.73 3.53
C MET A 56 1.82 11.64 2.17
N ALA A 57 3.13 11.85 2.12
CA ALA A 57 3.92 11.70 0.90
C ALA A 57 3.87 10.27 0.33
N LEU A 58 3.71 9.25 1.19
CA LEU A 58 3.54 7.85 0.77
C LEU A 58 2.06 7.49 0.48
N ALA A 59 1.13 8.01 1.29
CA ALA A 59 -0.29 7.72 1.17
C ALA A 59 -0.94 8.37 -0.07
N VAL A 60 -0.59 9.61 -0.39
CA VAL A 60 -1.21 10.36 -1.51
C VAL A 60 -0.96 9.68 -2.86
N PRO A 61 0.27 9.29 -3.24
CA PRO A 61 0.51 8.59 -4.51
C PRO A 61 -0.13 7.20 -4.52
N ALA A 62 -0.06 6.44 -3.42
CA ALA A 62 -0.66 5.12 -3.34
C ALA A 62 -2.19 5.18 -3.52
N TRP A 63 -2.84 6.16 -2.88
CA TRP A 63 -4.27 6.41 -3.02
C TRP A 63 -4.65 6.91 -4.41
N LEU A 64 -3.90 7.86 -4.98
CA LEU A 64 -4.17 8.35 -6.32
C LEU A 64 -4.07 7.23 -7.36
N MET A 65 -3.10 6.32 -7.21
CA MET A 65 -2.94 5.17 -8.11
C MET A 65 -4.13 4.20 -8.05
N THR A 66 -4.70 3.94 -6.87
CA THR A 66 -5.90 3.09 -6.76
C THR A 66 -7.14 3.79 -7.30
N VAL A 67 -7.31 5.09 -7.04
CA VAL A 67 -8.41 5.91 -7.57
C VAL A 67 -8.37 5.96 -9.10
N LEU A 68 -7.22 6.27 -9.70
CA LEU A 68 -7.06 6.31 -11.16
C LEU A 68 -7.28 4.92 -11.78
N THR A 69 -6.87 3.85 -11.11
CA THR A 69 -7.13 2.47 -11.57
C THR A 69 -8.61 2.11 -11.49
N GLY A 70 -9.32 2.55 -10.45
CA GLY A 70 -10.77 2.40 -10.30
C GLY A 70 -11.52 3.15 -11.41
N LEU A 71 -11.18 4.41 -11.63
CA LEU A 71 -11.76 5.25 -12.69
C LEU A 71 -11.52 4.67 -14.09
N ARG A 72 -10.34 4.08 -14.34
CA ARG A 72 -10.00 3.48 -15.63
C ARG A 72 -10.69 2.15 -15.88
N ASN A 73 -10.87 1.31 -14.85
CA ASN A 73 -11.43 -0.03 -15.02
C ASN A 73 -12.97 -0.04 -14.94
N GLN A 74 -13.57 0.77 -14.07
CA GLN A 74 -15.03 0.85 -13.86
C GLN A 74 -15.44 2.25 -13.37
N PRO A 75 -15.52 3.25 -14.27
CA PRO A 75 -15.78 4.64 -13.89
C PRO A 75 -17.09 4.82 -13.10
N THR A 76 -18.16 4.11 -13.48
CA THR A 76 -19.47 4.15 -12.81
C THR A 76 -19.49 3.54 -11.41
N ALA A 77 -18.69 2.51 -11.14
CA ALA A 77 -18.56 1.94 -9.78
C ALA A 77 -17.62 2.76 -8.89
N SER A 78 -16.55 3.32 -9.48
CA SER A 78 -15.55 4.13 -8.75
C SER A 78 -16.04 5.52 -8.31
N LEU A 79 -16.98 6.12 -9.05
CA LEU A 79 -17.61 7.40 -8.71
C LEU A 79 -18.89 7.22 -7.88
N GLY A 80 -19.44 6.00 -7.81
CA GLY A 80 -20.66 5.68 -7.07
C GLY A 80 -20.44 5.48 -5.57
N GLN A 81 -19.27 5.04 -5.12
CA GLN A 81 -19.03 4.77 -3.69
C GLN A 81 -19.11 5.97 -2.72
N PRO A 82 -18.89 7.24 -3.13
CA PRO A 82 -19.24 8.38 -2.29
C PRO A 82 -20.71 8.83 -2.41
N LEU A 83 -21.50 8.27 -3.34
CA LEU A 83 -22.83 8.76 -3.74
C LEU A 83 -23.94 7.67 -3.79
N THR A 84 -23.68 6.45 -3.32
CA THR A 84 -24.68 5.39 -3.05
C THR A 84 -24.40 4.73 -1.71
#